data_AF-A0A832GZG1-F1
#
_entry.id   AF-A0A832GZG1-F1
#
_cell.length_a   1.000
_cell.length_b   1.000
_cell.length_c   1.000
_cell.angle_alpha   90.00
_cell.angle_beta   90.00
_cell.angle_gamma   90.00
#
_symmetry.space_group_name_H-M   'P 1'
#
loop_
_entity.id
_entity.type
_entity.pdbx_description
1 polymer ?
#
loop_
_entity_poly.entity_id
_entity_poly.type
_entity_poly.pdbx_seq_one_letter_code
_entity_poly.pdbx_strand_id
1 'polypeptide(L)'
;MKLEQRIGRVWRLGQKRDVNVYTVFLAVDSDRAVLEVLYRKLVAMSIALVKLQKPPVGEEAYVINLEKRGSQQPLVPVVKRGARLKRVSEYTLRSEYIREGRQGFEKLVDAIADTLAQLQRDLEKVGGYRRPSRENVTGFMQRSTSFSTFSEAYGSILELAEAVGRLHPQLVQRVDGKLFVKAPGGALIPFDREALSTLLAQLPRGGRAPLLVSLGEREREVRIYEVSVVLNGKTLYSEPVGVDESGSLLRGGELVKLLAEALRNLVFETQEFSLQDGDFSTKLMNHTKDLLRELTTDYWRYKDELPRLAPSARARDQDPLHNVRAGSPRLLGVIRFTSEASFSSEKELSAEEKKRIEAEAMRVALEHEKAQGREPVDVSGREHFDIFSRDLRTEEVRYIEVKGHAGSSLLAELSEAEYRVAQEKRDRYWLYIVCNIASGNPQLVAVQDPLSRMKVEVIGSPKYLLKPKVPA
;
A
#
# COMPACT_ATOMS: atom_id res chain seq x y z
N MET A 1 -21.15 30.29 21.01
CA MET A 1 -21.84 30.37 19.70
C MET A 1 -22.12 31.80 19.18
N LYS A 2 -22.99 32.63 19.79
CA LYS A 2 -23.29 33.98 19.23
C LYS A 2 -22.10 34.96 19.28
N LEU A 3 -21.24 34.87 20.30
CA LEU A 3 -20.03 35.69 20.42
C LEU A 3 -19.00 35.32 19.34
N GLU A 4 -18.72 34.02 19.17
CA GLU A 4 -17.81 33.51 18.13
C GLU A 4 -18.30 33.85 16.73
N GLN A 5 -19.62 33.78 16.48
CA GLN A 5 -20.20 34.22 15.20
C GLN A 5 -20.05 35.73 14.96
N ARG A 6 -19.97 36.56 16.01
CA ARG A 6 -19.71 38.01 15.88
C ARG A 6 -18.23 38.29 15.65
N ILE A 7 -17.35 37.58 16.35
CA ILE A 7 -15.90 37.65 16.15
C ILE A 7 -15.52 37.19 14.75
N GLY A 8 -16.11 36.09 14.27
CA GLY A 8 -15.90 35.54 12.92
C GLY A 8 -16.35 36.45 11.76
N ARG A 9 -17.13 37.52 12.03
CA ARG A 9 -17.41 38.55 11.01
C ARG A 9 -16.20 39.41 10.70
N VAL A 10 -15.28 39.54 11.66
CA VAL A 10 -14.08 40.38 11.58
C VAL A 10 -12.82 39.51 11.43
N TRP A 11 -12.76 38.41 12.17
CA TRP A 11 -11.69 37.42 12.10
C TRP A 11 -12.07 36.30 11.11
N ARG A 12 -11.75 36.55 9.83
CA ARG A 12 -12.04 35.65 8.69
C ARG A 12 -10.89 35.69 7.68
N LEU A 13 -10.85 34.70 6.78
CA LEU A 13 -9.93 34.66 5.65
C LEU A 13 -9.93 36.00 4.89
N GLY A 14 -8.75 36.60 4.72
CA GLY A 14 -8.56 37.92 4.10
C GLY A 14 -8.26 39.06 5.09
N GLN A 15 -8.38 38.83 6.41
CA GLN A 15 -7.93 39.79 7.41
C GLN A 15 -6.39 39.83 7.48
N LYS A 16 -5.79 41.02 7.37
CA LYS A 16 -4.33 41.24 7.30
C LYS A 16 -3.75 41.91 8.56
N ARG A 17 -4.59 42.30 9.52
CA ARG A 17 -4.20 42.96 10.77
C ARG A 17 -4.71 42.17 11.96
N ASP A 18 -4.04 42.33 13.10
CA ASP A 18 -4.44 41.69 14.34
C ASP A 18 -5.83 42.17 14.79
N VAL A 19 -6.68 41.21 15.17
CA VAL A 19 -8.04 41.49 15.63
C VAL A 19 -8.07 41.37 17.15
N ASN A 20 -8.10 42.53 17.82
CA ASN A 20 -8.28 42.61 19.26
C ASN A 20 -9.78 42.70 19.60
N VAL A 21 -10.29 41.77 20.41
CA VAL A 21 -11.70 41.74 20.83
C VAL A 21 -11.80 42.06 22.31
N TYR A 22 -12.40 43.19 22.63
CA TYR A 22 -12.67 43.59 24.00
C TYR A 22 -14.13 43.30 24.33
N THR A 23 -14.37 42.45 25.33
CA THR A 23 -15.71 42.25 25.89
C THR A 23 -15.80 43.03 27.19
N VAL A 24 -16.60 44.09 27.18
CA VAL A 24 -16.77 44.95 28.35
C VAL A 24 -17.91 44.40 29.20
N PHE A 25 -17.63 44.16 30.48
CA PHE A 25 -18.60 43.74 31.48
C PHE A 25 -18.78 44.85 32.50
N LEU A 26 -20.00 45.00 33.03
CA LEU A 26 -20.22 45.88 34.16
C LEU A 26 -19.70 45.16 35.41
N ALA A 27 -19.01 45.85 36.30
CA ALA A 27 -18.42 45.27 37.51
C ALA A 27 -19.48 44.98 38.60
N VAL A 28 -20.52 44.24 38.21
CA VAL A 28 -21.63 43.81 39.08
C VAL A 28 -21.52 42.29 39.26
N ASP A 29 -21.85 41.80 40.44
CA ASP A 29 -21.70 40.38 40.79
C ASP A 29 -22.46 39.43 39.85
N SER A 30 -23.55 39.92 39.25
CA SER A 30 -24.31 39.19 38.23
C SER A 30 -23.52 38.91 36.96
N ASP A 31 -22.78 39.90 36.45
CA ASP A 31 -22.01 39.79 35.22
C ASP A 31 -20.81 38.88 35.44
N ARG A 32 -20.18 38.96 36.62
CA ARG A 32 -19.08 38.07 37.03
C ARG A 32 -19.53 36.61 37.12
N ALA A 33 -20.69 36.34 37.71
CA ALA A 33 -21.22 34.99 37.83
C ALA A 33 -21.64 34.41 36.47
N VAL A 34 -22.25 35.22 35.60
CA VAL A 34 -22.59 34.80 34.23
C VAL A 34 -21.33 34.45 33.43
N LEU A 35 -20.27 35.27 33.55
CA LEU A 35 -18.98 35.00 32.91
C LEU A 35 -18.38 33.69 33.40
N GLU A 36 -18.33 33.47 34.72
CA GLU A 36 -17.74 32.28 35.34
C GLU A 36 -18.45 30.99 34.90
N VAL A 37 -19.80 30.98 34.90
CA VAL A 37 -20.58 29.81 34.48
C VAL A 37 -20.44 29.55 32.98
N LEU A 38 -20.47 30.60 32.14
CA LEU A 38 -20.28 30.47 30.70
C LEU A 38 -18.87 29.99 30.35
N TYR A 39 -17.83 30.57 30.95
CA TYR A 39 -16.45 30.14 30.72
C TYR A 39 -16.21 28.73 31.23
N ARG A 40 -16.69 28.36 32.43
CA ARG A 40 -16.54 27.00 32.95
C ARG A 40 -17.19 25.97 32.03
N LYS A 41 -18.39 26.26 31.50
CA LYS A 41 -19.06 25.36 30.56
C LYS A 41 -18.46 25.39 29.16
N LEU A 42 -17.93 26.52 28.68
CA LEU A 42 -17.16 26.58 27.42
C LEU A 42 -15.85 25.80 27.52
N VAL A 43 -15.16 25.87 28.66
CA VAL A 43 -13.96 25.08 28.94
C VAL A 43 -14.30 23.60 29.09
N ALA A 44 -15.39 23.25 29.78
CA ALA A 44 -15.87 21.87 29.85
C ALA A 44 -16.28 21.33 28.47
N MET A 45 -16.96 22.15 27.66
CA MET A 45 -17.26 21.84 26.26
C MET A 45 -15.98 21.72 25.45
N SER A 46 -14.99 22.61 25.59
CA SER A 46 -13.74 22.50 24.85
C SER A 46 -12.98 21.24 25.25
N ILE A 47 -12.95 20.86 26.53
CA ILE A 47 -12.34 19.62 27.00
C ILE A 47 -13.11 18.38 26.49
N ALA A 48 -14.44 18.42 26.42
CA ALA A 48 -15.25 17.36 25.82
C ALA A 48 -15.10 17.31 24.29
N LEU A 49 -14.93 18.47 23.65
CA LEU A 49 -14.75 18.67 22.20
C LEU A 49 -13.29 18.50 21.76
N VAL A 50 -12.31 18.39 22.66
CA VAL A 50 -10.90 18.06 22.35
C VAL A 50 -10.79 16.68 21.67
N LYS A 51 -11.85 15.85 21.72
CA LYS A 51 -11.99 14.66 20.85
C LYS A 51 -12.20 14.97 19.35
N LEU A 52 -12.39 16.23 18.97
CA LEU A 52 -12.32 16.73 17.60
C LEU A 52 -11.07 17.60 17.46
N GLN A 53 -9.91 16.96 17.25
CA GLN A 53 -8.68 17.65 16.86
C GLN A 53 -8.87 18.34 15.49
N LYS A 54 -8.54 19.63 15.44
CA LYS A 54 -8.29 20.53 14.29
C LYS A 54 -9.41 20.65 13.23
N PRO A 55 -9.60 21.85 12.62
CA PRO A 55 -10.51 21.99 11.50
C PRO A 55 -9.97 21.17 10.31
N PRO A 56 -10.81 20.38 9.62
CA PRO A 56 -10.40 19.67 8.42
C PRO A 56 -10.18 20.72 7.32
N VAL A 57 -8.93 20.95 6.95
CA VAL A 57 -8.61 21.60 5.68
C VAL A 57 -8.90 20.59 4.59
N GLY A 58 -9.90 20.86 3.74
CA GLY A 58 -10.23 20.04 2.57
C GLY A 58 -11.58 19.31 2.57
N GLU A 59 -12.47 19.52 3.55
CA GLU A 59 -13.85 19.02 3.44
C GLU A 59 -14.74 20.01 2.66
N GLU A 60 -15.46 19.51 1.64
CA GLU A 60 -16.49 20.28 0.93
C GLU A 60 -17.61 20.69 1.90
N ALA A 61 -17.86 22.00 2.02
CA ALA A 61 -18.99 22.53 2.75
C ALA A 61 -20.21 22.68 1.82
N TYR A 62 -21.25 21.87 2.01
CA TYR A 62 -22.51 22.04 1.30
C TYR A 62 -23.27 23.27 1.83
N VAL A 63 -23.41 24.29 1.01
CA VAL A 63 -24.35 25.39 1.23
C VAL A 63 -25.74 24.90 0.86
N ILE A 64 -26.54 24.51 1.85
CA ILE A 64 -27.96 24.22 1.64
C ILE A 64 -28.65 25.54 1.29
N ASN A 65 -29.06 25.72 0.04
CA ASN A 65 -29.86 26.86 -0.37
C ASN A 65 -31.30 26.70 0.15
N LEU A 66 -31.64 27.42 1.22
CA LEU A 66 -32.89 27.25 1.99
C LEU A 66 -34.11 27.92 1.33
N GLU A 67 -34.00 28.49 0.14
CA GLU A 67 -35.06 29.32 -0.47
C GLU A 67 -36.32 28.56 -0.94
N LYS A 68 -36.34 27.21 -0.94
CA LYS A 68 -37.47 26.41 -1.47
C LYS A 68 -38.19 25.48 -0.48
N ARG A 69 -38.12 25.73 0.83
CA ARG A 69 -39.05 25.10 1.78
C ARG A 69 -39.84 26.15 2.53
N GLY A 70 -41.15 26.15 2.29
CA GLY A 70 -42.12 26.91 3.08
C GLY A 70 -41.92 26.67 4.57
N SER A 71 -41.88 27.78 5.31
CA SER A 71 -41.83 27.86 6.77
C SER A 71 -40.77 26.99 7.45
N GLN A 72 -39.52 27.44 7.44
CA GLN A 72 -38.54 26.98 8.44
C GLN A 72 -38.80 27.68 9.76
N GLN A 73 -39.20 26.92 10.79
CA GLN A 73 -38.97 27.37 12.16
C GLN A 73 -37.46 27.36 12.39
N PRO A 74 -36.83 28.48 12.79
CA PRO A 74 -35.43 28.46 13.16
C PRO A 74 -35.27 27.52 14.37
N LEU A 75 -34.32 26.58 14.28
CA LEU A 75 -33.84 25.75 15.40
C LEU A 75 -33.15 26.65 16.43
N VAL A 76 -33.91 27.51 17.09
CA VAL A 76 -33.45 28.22 18.27
C VAL A 76 -33.68 27.29 19.45
N PRO A 77 -32.70 27.07 20.34
CA PRO A 77 -32.97 26.31 21.55
C PRO A 77 -34.16 26.94 22.28
N VAL A 78 -35.18 26.12 22.49
CA VAL A 78 -36.41 26.51 23.18
C VAL A 78 -36.49 25.68 24.44
N VAL A 79 -36.49 26.35 25.59
CA VAL A 79 -36.58 25.66 26.88
C VAL A 79 -38.05 25.59 27.28
N LYS A 80 -38.52 24.39 27.63
CA LYS A 80 -39.90 24.14 28.04
C LYS A 80 -40.04 24.49 29.52
N ARG A 81 -40.93 25.44 29.84
CA ARG A 81 -41.17 25.90 31.22
C ARG A 81 -42.67 25.85 31.50
N GLY A 82 -43.11 24.82 32.22
CA GLY A 82 -44.54 24.49 32.34
C GLY A 82 -45.18 24.22 30.98
N ALA A 83 -46.30 24.87 30.67
CA ALA A 83 -47.02 24.72 29.40
C ALA A 83 -46.47 25.61 28.24
N ARG A 84 -45.48 26.47 28.48
CA ARG A 84 -44.97 27.42 27.47
C ARG A 84 -43.53 27.13 27.05
N LEU A 85 -43.30 27.25 25.76
CA LEU A 85 -42.01 27.13 25.08
C LEU A 85 -41.36 28.53 25.01
N LYS A 86 -40.19 28.72 25.65
CA LYS A 86 -39.53 30.03 25.72
C LYS A 86 -38.23 30.04 24.91
N ARG A 87 -38.12 31.00 23.99
CA ARG A 87 -36.94 31.17 23.14
C ARG A 87 -35.74 31.62 23.97
N VAL A 88 -34.60 30.96 23.78
CA VAL A 88 -33.37 31.30 24.51
C VAL A 88 -32.73 32.54 23.87
N SER A 89 -32.68 33.62 24.63
CA SER A 89 -32.08 34.90 24.25
C SER A 89 -31.19 35.43 25.38
N GLU A 90 -30.31 36.40 25.10
CA GLU A 90 -29.48 37.04 26.11
C GLU A 90 -30.31 37.71 27.21
N TYR A 91 -31.45 38.30 26.81
CA TYR A 91 -32.45 38.82 27.74
C TYR A 91 -33.02 37.71 28.64
N THR A 92 -33.35 36.54 28.07
CA THR A 92 -33.84 35.37 28.84
C THR A 92 -32.81 34.90 29.86
N LEU A 93 -31.53 34.87 29.49
CA LEU A 93 -30.42 34.46 30.36
C LEU A 93 -30.23 35.45 31.53
N ARG A 94 -30.24 36.76 31.25
CA ARG A 94 -30.13 37.81 32.28
C ARG A 94 -31.36 37.86 33.19
N SER A 95 -32.55 37.76 32.62
CA SER A 95 -33.81 37.80 33.40
C SER A 95 -33.94 36.63 34.36
N GLU A 96 -33.44 35.45 33.99
CA GLU A 96 -33.53 34.26 34.84
C GLU A 96 -32.52 34.32 35.98
N TYR A 97 -31.31 34.83 35.72
CA TYR A 97 -30.33 35.08 36.77
C TYR A 97 -30.82 36.11 37.78
N ILE A 98 -31.44 37.21 37.32
CA ILE A 98 -32.00 38.25 38.21
C ILE A 98 -33.14 37.70 39.09
N ARG A 99 -33.94 36.76 38.56
CA ARG A 99 -35.12 36.22 39.27
C ARG A 99 -34.82 35.08 40.24
N GLU A 100 -33.92 34.18 39.87
CA GLU A 100 -33.69 32.91 40.60
C GLU A 100 -32.21 32.70 40.98
N GLY A 101 -31.40 33.74 40.79
CA GLY A 101 -29.98 33.70 41.10
C GLY A 101 -29.21 32.66 40.28
N ARG A 102 -28.06 32.26 40.83
CA ARG A 102 -27.12 31.33 40.19
C ARG A 102 -27.73 29.95 39.91
N GLN A 103 -28.58 29.43 40.81
CA GLN A 103 -29.21 28.12 40.65
C GLN A 103 -30.24 28.09 39.52
N GLY A 104 -31.05 29.13 39.35
CA GLY A 104 -32.00 29.22 38.25
C GLY A 104 -31.30 29.33 36.89
N PHE A 105 -30.17 30.03 36.85
CA PHE A 105 -29.33 30.13 35.65
C PHE A 105 -28.69 28.78 35.28
N GLU A 106 -28.14 28.03 36.25
CA GLU A 106 -27.57 26.71 35.99
C GLU A 106 -28.60 25.74 35.40
N LYS A 107 -29.82 25.69 35.97
CA LYS A 107 -30.94 24.89 35.45
C LYS A 107 -31.32 25.25 34.02
N LEU A 108 -31.33 26.55 33.69
CA LEU A 108 -31.63 27.01 32.34
C LEU A 108 -30.55 26.56 31.35
N VAL A 109 -29.28 26.63 31.74
CA VAL A 109 -28.17 26.21 30.87
C VAL A 109 -28.14 24.68 30.70
N ASP A 110 -28.47 23.91 31.73
CA ASP A 110 -28.61 22.45 31.61
C ASP A 110 -29.76 22.08 30.66
N ALA A 111 -30.92 22.74 30.77
CA ALA A 111 -32.02 22.54 29.84
C ALA A 111 -31.66 22.90 28.38
N ILE A 112 -30.81 23.91 28.17
CA ILE A 112 -30.27 24.24 26.84
C ILE A 112 -29.36 23.12 26.33
N ALA A 113 -28.46 22.61 27.19
CA ALA A 113 -27.56 21.51 26.84
C ALA A 113 -28.34 20.24 26.48
N ASP A 114 -29.37 19.89 27.26
CA ASP A 114 -30.25 18.75 26.99
C ASP A 114 -31.02 18.92 25.68
N THR A 115 -31.50 20.13 25.40
CA THR A 115 -32.18 20.44 24.13
C THR A 115 -31.23 20.30 22.94
N LEU A 116 -29.97 20.74 23.08
CA LEU A 116 -28.94 20.58 22.04
C LEU A 116 -28.58 19.11 21.83
N ALA A 117 -28.43 18.33 22.90
CA ALA A 117 -28.20 16.89 22.82
C ALA A 117 -29.38 16.16 22.18
N GLN A 118 -30.61 16.57 22.49
CA GLN A 118 -31.82 16.03 21.86
C GLN A 118 -31.90 16.40 20.39
N LEU A 119 -31.60 17.65 20.03
CA LEU A 119 -31.51 18.08 18.63
C LEU A 119 -30.45 17.33 17.86
N GLN A 120 -29.29 17.02 18.48
CA GLN A 120 -28.30 16.14 17.87
C GLN A 120 -28.85 14.73 17.64
N ARG A 121 -29.51 14.12 18.63
CA ARG A 121 -30.15 12.80 18.48
C ARG A 121 -31.24 12.80 17.42
N ASP A 122 -31.99 13.88 17.29
CA ASP A 122 -33.06 14.00 16.30
C ASP A 122 -32.49 14.32 14.90
N LEU A 123 -31.40 15.08 14.81
CA LEU A 123 -30.62 15.24 13.58
C LEU A 123 -29.98 13.91 13.12
N GLU A 124 -29.53 13.05 14.05
CA GLU A 124 -29.06 11.70 13.74
C GLU A 124 -30.20 10.81 13.19
N LYS A 125 -31.43 10.98 13.69
CA LYS A 125 -32.61 10.24 13.21
C LYS A 125 -33.12 10.74 11.86
N VAL A 126 -33.11 12.06 11.63
CA VAL A 126 -33.68 12.71 10.44
C VAL A 126 -32.67 12.86 9.31
N GLY A 127 -31.38 12.98 9.65
CA GLY A 127 -30.31 13.33 8.71
C GLY A 127 -29.80 12.17 7.87
N GLY A 128 -30.15 10.92 8.15
CA GLY A 128 -29.69 9.74 7.39
C GLY A 128 -28.19 9.44 7.46
N TYR A 129 -27.35 10.43 7.81
CA TYR A 129 -25.92 10.29 8.00
C TYR A 129 -25.61 9.79 9.41
N ARG A 130 -25.68 8.48 9.60
CA ARG A 130 -24.94 7.84 10.69
C ARG A 130 -23.47 8.19 10.47
N ARG A 131 -22.84 8.92 11.41
CA ARG A 131 -21.38 8.99 11.44
C ARG A 131 -20.86 7.55 11.40
N PRO A 132 -20.02 7.18 10.42
CA PRO A 132 -19.54 5.81 10.32
C PRO A 132 -18.85 5.47 11.65
N SER A 133 -19.27 4.37 12.27
CA SER A 133 -18.65 3.91 13.50
C SER A 133 -17.18 3.63 13.25
N ARG A 134 -16.35 3.69 14.29
CA ARG A 134 -14.93 3.31 14.17
C ARG A 134 -14.79 1.91 13.58
N GLU A 135 -15.64 0.98 13.98
CA GLU A 135 -15.70 -0.39 13.45
C GLU A 135 -16.00 -0.41 11.94
N ASN A 136 -16.94 0.41 11.47
CA ASN A 136 -17.26 0.51 10.05
C ASN A 136 -16.09 1.08 9.24
N VAL A 137 -15.44 2.13 9.76
CA VAL A 137 -14.26 2.74 9.11
C VAL A 137 -13.10 1.76 9.07
N THR A 138 -12.77 1.12 10.20
CA THR A 138 -11.70 0.12 10.28
C THR A 138 -11.99 -1.07 9.36
N GLY A 139 -13.22 -1.58 9.38
CA GLY A 139 -13.62 -2.67 8.49
C GLY A 139 -13.54 -2.27 7.01
N PHE A 140 -13.93 -1.04 6.66
CA PHE A 140 -13.78 -0.52 5.31
C PHE A 140 -12.30 -0.41 4.90
N MET A 141 -11.44 0.14 5.76
CA MET A 141 -9.99 0.24 5.52
C MET A 141 -9.35 -1.15 5.35
N GLN A 142 -9.72 -2.10 6.19
CA GLN A 142 -9.22 -3.47 6.13
C GLN A 142 -9.66 -4.20 4.86
N ARG A 143 -10.92 -4.02 4.41
CA ARG A 143 -11.40 -4.63 3.16
C ARG A 143 -10.78 -3.99 1.92
N SER A 144 -10.70 -2.66 1.92
CA SER A 144 -10.18 -1.88 0.79
C SER A 144 -8.68 -2.03 0.60
N THR A 145 -7.90 -1.83 1.67
CA THR A 145 -6.44 -1.72 1.61
C THR A 145 -5.70 -2.89 2.25
N SER A 146 -6.41 -3.80 2.93
CA SER A 146 -5.82 -4.85 3.76
C SER A 146 -4.96 -4.32 4.92
N PHE A 147 -5.11 -3.04 5.28
CA PHE A 147 -4.51 -2.44 6.48
C PHE A 147 -5.59 -2.05 7.48
N SER A 148 -5.37 -2.42 8.75
CA SER A 148 -6.29 -2.10 9.83
C SER A 148 -6.00 -0.74 10.47
N THR A 149 -4.74 -0.29 10.44
CA THR A 149 -4.27 0.94 11.06
C THR A 149 -3.18 1.65 10.28
N PHE A 150 -3.02 2.95 10.51
CA PHE A 150 -1.89 3.72 9.97
C PHE A 150 -0.54 3.18 10.45
N SER A 151 -0.43 2.76 11.71
CA SER A 151 0.83 2.25 12.27
C SER A 151 1.30 0.97 11.56
N GLU A 152 0.36 0.09 11.22
CA GLU A 152 0.65 -1.14 10.48
C GLU A 152 1.11 -0.84 9.05
N ALA A 153 0.40 0.06 8.35
CA ALA A 153 0.78 0.48 7.01
C ALA A 153 2.15 1.16 6.98
N TYR A 154 2.38 2.09 7.92
CA TYR A 154 3.64 2.79 8.06
C TYR A 154 4.79 1.83 8.39
N GLY A 155 4.59 0.89 9.32
CA GLY A 155 5.59 -0.12 9.67
C GLY A 155 5.97 -1.01 8.49
N SER A 156 4.96 -1.48 7.72
CA SER A 156 5.21 -2.32 6.55
C SER A 156 5.99 -1.58 5.45
N ILE A 157 5.64 -0.32 5.20
CA ILE A 157 6.35 0.52 4.23
C ILE A 157 7.78 0.83 4.71
N LEU A 158 7.97 1.05 6.01
CA LEU A 158 9.29 1.28 6.59
C LEU A 158 10.20 0.07 6.42
N GLU A 159 9.70 -1.15 6.65
CA GLU A 159 10.44 -2.40 6.40
C GLU A 159 10.83 -2.56 4.93
N LEU A 160 9.91 -2.23 4.02
CA LEU A 160 10.19 -2.27 2.57
C LEU A 160 11.25 -1.23 2.18
N ALA A 161 11.15 0.00 2.69
CA ALA A 161 12.14 1.04 2.43
C ALA A 161 13.52 0.67 2.98
N GLU A 162 13.59 0.01 4.14
CA GLU A 162 14.83 -0.52 4.68
C GLU A 162 15.44 -1.60 3.78
N ALA A 163 14.61 -2.51 3.25
CA ALA A 163 15.07 -3.53 2.30
C ALA A 163 15.63 -2.90 1.02
N VAL A 164 14.93 -1.90 0.46
CA VAL A 164 15.41 -1.12 -0.70
C VAL A 164 16.73 -0.41 -0.37
N GLY A 165 16.89 0.15 0.83
CA GLY A 165 18.12 0.82 1.25
C GLY A 165 19.35 -0.08 1.32
N ARG A 166 19.19 -1.38 1.56
CA ARG A 166 20.30 -2.34 1.49
C ARG A 166 20.81 -2.52 0.07
N LEU A 167 19.89 -2.54 -0.91
CA LEU A 167 20.22 -2.68 -2.33
C LEU A 167 20.69 -1.36 -2.95
N HIS A 168 20.16 -0.23 -2.46
CA HIS A 168 20.51 1.11 -2.90
C HIS A 168 20.89 2.03 -1.73
N PRO A 169 22.07 1.84 -1.11
CA PRO A 169 22.55 2.66 0.02
C PRO A 169 22.69 4.15 -0.31
N GLN A 170 22.77 4.49 -1.59
CA GLN A 170 22.78 5.85 -2.10
C GLN A 170 21.41 6.56 -1.99
N LEU A 171 20.30 5.81 -1.92
CA LEU A 171 18.95 6.35 -1.85
C LEU A 171 18.38 6.39 -0.43
N VAL A 172 18.65 5.35 0.37
CA VAL A 172 18.10 5.21 1.72
C VAL A 172 19.21 4.80 2.69
N GLN A 173 19.29 5.50 3.82
CA GLN A 173 20.34 5.32 4.82
C GLN A 173 19.74 5.22 6.22
N ARG A 174 20.40 4.45 7.09
CA ARG A 174 20.05 4.35 8.50
C ARG A 174 21.08 5.11 9.33
N VAL A 175 20.63 6.14 10.05
CA VAL A 175 21.46 6.99 10.92
C VAL A 175 20.81 7.02 12.30
N ASP A 176 21.56 6.68 13.34
CA ASP A 176 21.10 6.64 14.74
C ASP A 176 19.78 5.88 14.96
N GLY A 177 19.63 4.75 14.27
CA GLY A 177 18.44 3.90 14.36
C GLY A 177 17.21 4.39 13.58
N LYS A 178 17.28 5.57 12.94
CA LYS A 178 16.22 6.13 12.08
C LYS A 178 16.56 6.00 10.61
N LEU A 179 15.54 5.81 9.79
CA LEU A 179 15.68 5.73 8.33
C LEU A 179 15.59 7.13 7.72
N PHE A 180 16.44 7.40 6.73
CA PHE A 180 16.49 8.65 5.98
C PHE A 180 16.52 8.36 4.48
N VAL A 181 15.86 9.20 3.69
CA VAL A 181 15.92 9.16 2.22
C VAL A 181 16.79 10.31 1.75
N LYS A 182 17.73 10.04 0.85
CA LYS A 182 18.55 11.06 0.21
C LYS A 182 17.75 11.74 -0.90
N ALA A 183 17.59 13.05 -0.79
CA ALA A 183 17.00 13.87 -1.85
C ALA A 183 17.96 13.98 -3.04
N PRO A 184 17.47 14.34 -4.25
CA PRO A 184 18.34 14.56 -5.42
C PRO A 184 19.46 15.59 -5.18
N GLY A 185 19.22 16.58 -4.31
CA GLY A 185 20.21 17.57 -3.88
C GLY A 185 21.18 17.10 -2.78
N GLY A 186 21.10 15.84 -2.35
CA GLY A 186 21.99 15.23 -1.36
C GLY A 186 21.57 15.38 0.11
N ALA A 187 20.52 16.15 0.40
CA ALA A 187 19.98 16.29 1.76
C ALA A 187 19.33 14.99 2.26
N LEU A 188 19.52 14.67 3.55
CA LEU A 188 18.87 13.53 4.19
C LEU A 188 17.54 13.94 4.80
N ILE A 189 16.45 13.35 4.31
CA ILE A 189 15.09 13.59 4.77
C ILE A 189 14.69 12.45 5.71
N PRO A 190 14.28 12.70 6.97
CA PRO A 190 13.74 11.67 7.85
C PRO A 190 12.60 10.92 7.16
N PHE A 191 12.55 9.59 7.31
CA PHE A 191 11.53 8.79 6.62
C PHE A 191 10.13 9.17 7.08
N ASP A 192 9.38 9.80 6.19
CA ASP A 192 7.98 10.17 6.32
C ASP A 192 7.27 10.10 4.94
N ARG A 193 6.10 10.71 4.80
CA ARG A 193 5.33 10.72 3.54
C ARG A 193 6.06 11.45 2.39
N GLU A 194 6.77 12.53 2.69
CA GLU A 194 7.49 13.32 1.70
C GLU A 194 8.76 12.58 1.25
N ALA A 195 9.46 11.96 2.21
CA ALA A 195 10.59 11.09 1.94
C ALA A 195 10.20 9.89 1.06
N LEU A 196 9.04 9.26 1.31
CA LEU A 196 8.53 8.17 0.47
C LEU A 196 8.28 8.63 -0.97
N SER A 197 7.68 9.80 -1.15
CA SER A 197 7.41 10.36 -2.48
C SER A 197 8.72 10.67 -3.22
N THR A 198 9.72 11.16 -2.49
CA THR A 198 11.08 11.42 -3.00
C THR A 198 11.81 10.13 -3.38
N LEU A 199 11.64 9.06 -2.61
CA LEU A 199 12.19 7.74 -2.93
C LEU A 199 11.57 7.19 -4.21
N LEU A 200 10.24 7.18 -4.31
CA LEU A 200 9.50 6.67 -5.47
C LEU A 200 9.77 7.45 -6.77
N ALA A 201 10.16 8.72 -6.67
CA ALA A 201 10.54 9.53 -7.83
C ALA A 201 11.94 9.18 -8.38
N GLN A 202 12.83 8.66 -7.52
CA GLN A 202 14.20 8.31 -7.87
C GLN A 202 14.36 6.86 -8.32
N LEU A 203 13.37 6.00 -8.03
CA LEU A 203 13.37 4.63 -8.51
C LEU A 203 13.04 4.57 -10.02
N PRO A 204 13.72 3.69 -10.77
CA PRO A 204 13.44 3.52 -12.20
C PRO A 204 11.99 3.10 -12.42
N ARG A 205 11.36 3.65 -13.47
CA ARG A 205 9.98 3.34 -13.86
C ARG A 205 9.94 2.59 -15.18
N GLY A 206 9.20 1.49 -15.21
CA GLY A 206 8.94 0.72 -16.42
C GLY A 206 9.95 -0.41 -16.65
N GLY A 207 9.57 -1.33 -17.55
CA GLY A 207 10.33 -2.54 -17.84
C GLY A 207 9.39 -3.72 -18.15
N ARG A 208 9.98 -4.84 -18.58
CA ARG A 208 9.29 -6.14 -18.55
C ARG A 208 9.15 -6.58 -17.09
N ALA A 209 8.12 -7.39 -16.80
CA ALA A 209 7.90 -7.94 -15.47
C ALA A 209 9.16 -8.73 -15.03
N PRO A 210 9.85 -8.33 -13.94
CA PRO A 210 11.06 -9.02 -13.50
C PRO A 210 10.72 -10.30 -12.77
N LEU A 211 11.64 -11.26 -12.81
CA LEU A 211 11.74 -12.38 -11.89
C LEU A 211 12.77 -12.03 -10.82
N LEU A 212 12.32 -11.96 -9.57
CA LEU A 212 13.17 -11.82 -8.39
C LEU A 212 13.39 -13.21 -7.79
N VAL A 213 14.66 -13.58 -7.60
CA VAL A 213 15.02 -14.84 -6.94
C VAL A 213 15.59 -14.52 -5.58
N SER A 214 14.98 -15.07 -4.53
CA SER A 214 15.34 -14.80 -3.14
C SER A 214 15.62 -16.10 -2.40
N LEU A 215 16.54 -16.08 -1.43
CA LEU A 215 16.67 -17.18 -0.47
C LEU A 215 15.48 -17.18 0.50
N GLY A 216 14.97 -18.36 0.81
CA GLY A 216 13.88 -18.58 1.75
C GLY A 216 13.97 -19.94 2.44
N GLU A 217 13.14 -20.16 3.46
CA GLU A 217 13.09 -21.44 4.19
C GLU A 217 12.54 -22.59 3.36
N ARG A 218 11.68 -22.27 2.38
CA ARG A 218 11.02 -23.22 1.49
C ARG A 218 10.93 -22.64 0.09
N GLU A 219 10.85 -23.54 -0.88
CA GLU A 219 10.56 -23.17 -2.26
C GLU A 219 9.10 -22.71 -2.38
N ARG A 220 8.90 -21.55 -2.99
CA ARG A 220 7.58 -21.02 -3.33
C ARG A 220 7.70 -19.97 -4.43
N GLU A 221 6.73 -19.95 -5.34
CA GLU A 221 6.53 -18.89 -6.32
C GLU A 221 5.34 -18.00 -5.93
N VAL A 222 5.53 -16.69 -6.06
CA VAL A 222 4.47 -15.68 -5.90
C VAL A 222 4.48 -14.77 -7.12
N ARG A 223 3.35 -14.70 -7.82
CA ARG A 223 3.16 -13.83 -8.99
C ARG A 223 2.41 -12.58 -8.57
N ILE A 224 2.94 -11.41 -8.91
CA ILE A 224 2.36 -10.13 -8.55
C ILE A 224 1.64 -9.54 -9.76
N TYR A 225 0.34 -9.31 -9.62
CA TYR A 225 -0.51 -8.72 -10.63
C TYR A 225 -1.02 -7.35 -10.18
N GLU A 226 -1.14 -6.43 -11.12
CA GLU A 226 -1.95 -5.23 -10.98
C GLU A 226 -3.38 -5.57 -11.35
N VAL A 227 -4.28 -5.45 -10.37
CA VAL A 227 -5.73 -5.47 -10.62
C VAL A 227 -6.24 -4.04 -10.66
N SER A 228 -7.27 -3.78 -11.46
CA SER A 228 -7.81 -2.44 -11.64
C SER A 228 -9.32 -2.41 -11.77
N VAL A 229 -9.91 -1.29 -11.34
CA VAL A 229 -11.31 -0.94 -11.58
C VAL A 229 -11.35 0.19 -12.59
N VAL A 230 -12.08 -0.01 -13.67
CA VAL A 230 -12.18 0.91 -14.80
C VAL A 230 -13.60 1.46 -14.88
N LEU A 231 -13.73 2.79 -14.97
CA LEU A 231 -14.98 3.49 -15.24
C LEU A 231 -14.82 4.33 -16.50
N ASN A 232 -15.70 4.13 -17.49
CA ASN A 232 -15.69 4.88 -18.75
C ASN A 232 -14.30 4.92 -19.42
N GLY A 233 -13.56 3.81 -19.35
CA GLY A 233 -12.21 3.69 -19.91
C GLY A 233 -11.09 4.28 -19.06
N LYS A 234 -11.38 4.93 -17.93
CA LYS A 234 -10.36 5.45 -16.99
C LYS A 234 -10.21 4.52 -15.79
N THR A 235 -8.98 4.21 -15.42
CA THR A 235 -8.68 3.48 -14.18
C THR A 235 -9.00 4.37 -12.99
N LEU A 236 -10.00 3.99 -12.19
CA LEU A 236 -10.35 4.66 -10.95
C LEU A 236 -9.51 4.19 -9.77
N TYR A 237 -9.15 2.91 -9.80
CA TYR A 237 -8.46 2.25 -8.72
C TYR A 237 -7.59 1.14 -9.30
N SER A 238 -6.39 0.99 -8.74
CA SER A 238 -5.48 -0.10 -9.06
C SER A 238 -4.67 -0.47 -7.84
N GLU A 239 -4.36 -1.76 -7.69
CA GLU A 239 -3.52 -2.24 -6.60
C GLU A 239 -2.71 -3.47 -7.03
N PRO A 240 -1.55 -3.70 -6.40
CA PRO A 240 -0.82 -4.95 -6.54
C PRO A 240 -1.46 -6.06 -5.68
N VAL A 241 -1.59 -7.25 -6.28
CA VAL A 241 -2.08 -8.47 -5.63
C VAL A 241 -1.11 -9.60 -5.95
N GLY A 242 -0.57 -10.23 -4.91
CA GLY A 242 0.23 -11.45 -5.03
C GLY A 242 -0.67 -12.68 -5.12
N VAL A 243 -0.27 -13.66 -5.92
CA VAL A 243 -0.91 -14.96 -6.04
C VAL A 243 0.15 -16.02 -5.86
N ASP A 244 0.00 -16.89 -4.86
CA ASP A 244 0.89 -18.03 -4.70
C ASP A 244 0.50 -19.22 -5.60
N GLU A 245 1.30 -20.29 -5.58
CA GLU A 245 1.05 -21.51 -6.37
C GLU A 245 -0.29 -22.21 -6.04
N SER A 246 -0.78 -22.07 -4.80
CA SER A 246 -2.11 -22.57 -4.40
C SER A 246 -3.26 -21.68 -4.90
N GLY A 247 -2.90 -20.52 -5.47
CA GLY A 247 -3.82 -19.46 -5.88
C GLY A 247 -4.25 -18.55 -4.72
N SER A 248 -3.71 -18.68 -3.52
CA SER A 248 -4.06 -17.81 -2.39
C SER A 248 -3.60 -16.37 -2.67
N LEU A 249 -4.44 -15.41 -2.28
CA LEU A 249 -4.22 -14.00 -2.59
C LEU A 249 -3.50 -13.31 -1.43
N LEU A 250 -2.44 -12.57 -1.75
CA LEU A 250 -1.64 -11.78 -0.82
C LEU A 250 -1.82 -10.29 -1.14
N ARG A 251 -2.24 -9.49 -0.16
CA ARG A 251 -2.56 -8.06 -0.35
C ARG A 251 -2.06 -7.22 0.83
N GLY A 252 -2.01 -5.90 0.62
CA GLY A 252 -1.66 -4.92 1.65
C GLY A 252 -0.38 -5.29 2.42
N GLY A 253 -0.47 -5.34 3.75
CA GLY A 253 0.69 -5.56 4.62
C GLY A 253 1.40 -6.89 4.39
N GLU A 254 0.68 -7.96 4.08
CA GLU A 254 1.26 -9.28 3.81
C GLU A 254 2.14 -9.25 2.56
N LEU A 255 1.63 -8.66 1.48
CA LEU A 255 2.38 -8.52 0.23
C LEU A 255 3.60 -7.60 0.40
N VAL A 256 3.44 -6.48 1.12
CA VAL A 256 4.54 -5.54 1.39
C VAL A 256 5.64 -6.19 2.23
N LYS A 257 5.29 -6.99 3.23
CA LYS A 257 6.26 -7.74 4.05
C LYS A 257 6.97 -8.82 3.23
N LEU A 258 6.25 -9.56 2.39
CA LEU A 258 6.85 -10.55 1.50
C LEU A 258 7.83 -9.91 0.52
N LEU A 259 7.48 -8.74 -0.05
CA LEU A 259 8.40 -7.97 -0.88
C LEU A 259 9.64 -7.52 -0.11
N ALA A 260 9.46 -7.04 1.12
CA ALA A 260 10.58 -6.63 1.97
C ALA A 260 11.49 -7.82 2.34
N GLU A 261 10.92 -9.01 2.56
CA GLU A 261 11.66 -10.26 2.77
C GLU A 261 12.44 -10.65 1.51
N ALA A 262 11.78 -10.67 0.36
CA ALA A 262 12.38 -11.04 -0.92
C ALA A 262 13.54 -10.13 -1.31
N LEU A 263 13.42 -8.81 -1.08
CA LEU A 263 14.49 -7.86 -1.36
C LEU A 263 15.65 -7.97 -0.35
N ARG A 264 15.38 -8.36 0.89
CA ARG A 264 16.42 -8.55 1.91
C ARG A 264 17.34 -9.74 1.60
N ASN A 265 16.75 -10.79 1.03
CA ASN A 265 17.43 -12.05 0.73
C ASN A 265 17.59 -12.26 -0.79
N LEU A 266 17.59 -11.17 -1.56
CA LEU A 266 17.70 -11.19 -3.01
C LEU A 266 19.02 -11.85 -3.43
N VAL A 267 18.92 -12.86 -4.28
CA VAL A 267 20.06 -13.52 -4.92
C VAL A 267 20.37 -12.83 -6.23
N PHE A 268 19.36 -12.66 -7.10
CA PHE A 268 19.47 -11.95 -8.37
C PHE A 268 18.09 -11.56 -8.94
N GLU A 269 18.10 -10.69 -9.96
CA GLU A 269 16.95 -10.40 -10.81
C GLU A 269 17.21 -10.76 -12.28
N THR A 270 16.17 -11.15 -13.00
CA THR A 270 16.21 -11.28 -14.46
C THR A 270 14.88 -10.93 -15.12
N GLN A 271 14.92 -10.73 -16.44
CA GLN A 271 13.76 -10.43 -17.29
C GLN A 271 13.54 -11.49 -18.38
N GLU A 272 14.48 -12.42 -18.58
CA GLU A 272 14.36 -13.53 -19.55
C GLU A 272 14.09 -14.83 -18.78
N PHE A 273 12.82 -15.21 -18.70
CA PHE A 273 12.38 -16.44 -18.04
C PHE A 273 11.09 -16.98 -18.67
N SER A 274 10.88 -18.29 -18.56
CA SER A 274 9.63 -18.94 -18.93
C SER A 274 8.70 -19.07 -17.72
N LEU A 275 7.43 -18.69 -17.87
CA LEU A 275 6.39 -18.92 -16.87
C LEU A 275 5.59 -20.17 -17.17
N GLN A 276 5.16 -20.87 -16.12
CA GLN A 276 4.12 -21.88 -16.26
C GLN A 276 2.77 -21.20 -16.53
N ASP A 277 2.00 -21.74 -17.47
CA ASP A 277 0.63 -21.34 -17.76
C ASP A 277 -0.28 -21.62 -16.56
N GLY A 278 -0.38 -20.63 -15.68
CA GLY A 278 -1.37 -20.58 -14.61
C GLY A 278 -2.29 -19.40 -14.90
N ASP A 279 -3.45 -19.66 -15.49
CA ASP A 279 -4.43 -18.60 -15.73
C ASP A 279 -5.13 -18.21 -14.42
N PHE A 280 -4.50 -17.31 -13.67
CA PHE A 280 -5.09 -16.71 -12.48
C PHE A 280 -6.07 -15.58 -12.82
N SER A 281 -6.28 -15.26 -14.11
CA SER A 281 -7.08 -14.10 -14.53
C SER A 281 -8.50 -14.18 -14.00
N THR A 282 -9.13 -15.35 -14.07
CA THR A 282 -10.50 -15.54 -13.57
C THR A 282 -10.59 -15.28 -12.07
N LYS A 283 -9.63 -15.78 -11.29
CA LYS A 283 -9.60 -15.59 -9.82
C LYS A 283 -9.37 -14.14 -9.45
N LEU A 284 -8.42 -13.47 -10.09
CA LEU A 284 -8.12 -12.05 -9.90
C LEU A 284 -9.28 -11.14 -10.32
N MET A 285 -9.96 -11.48 -11.42
CA MET A 285 -11.15 -10.76 -11.86
C MET A 285 -12.32 -10.91 -10.88
N ASN A 286 -12.54 -12.11 -10.34
CA ASN A 286 -13.57 -12.33 -9.32
C ASN A 286 -13.24 -11.55 -8.04
N HIS A 287 -12.00 -11.62 -7.56
CA HIS A 287 -11.53 -10.80 -6.44
C HIS A 287 -11.79 -9.30 -6.65
N THR A 288 -11.48 -8.79 -7.86
CA THR A 288 -11.69 -7.38 -8.20
C THR A 288 -13.18 -7.01 -8.21
N LYS A 289 -14.05 -7.90 -8.69
CA LYS A 289 -15.51 -7.72 -8.66
C LYS A 289 -16.04 -7.72 -7.23
N ASP A 290 -15.54 -8.61 -6.38
CA ASP A 290 -15.93 -8.68 -4.98
C ASP A 290 -15.50 -7.42 -4.24
N LEU A 291 -14.26 -6.97 -4.43
CA LEU A 291 -13.77 -5.68 -3.92
C LEU A 291 -14.67 -4.52 -4.39
N LEU A 292 -14.97 -4.44 -5.69
CA LEU A 292 -15.85 -3.41 -6.24
C LEU A 292 -17.24 -3.43 -5.59
N ARG A 293 -17.84 -4.62 -5.47
CA ARG A 293 -19.15 -4.80 -4.82
C ARG A 293 -19.11 -4.33 -3.37
N GLU A 294 -18.09 -4.72 -2.61
CA GLU A 294 -17.91 -4.29 -1.23
C GLU A 294 -17.76 -2.77 -1.10
N LEU A 295 -16.90 -2.15 -1.91
CA LEU A 295 -16.65 -0.70 -1.89
C LEU A 295 -17.88 0.12 -2.28
N THR A 296 -18.75 -0.44 -3.12
CA THR A 296 -19.93 0.24 -3.65
C THR A 296 -21.23 -0.14 -2.94
N THR A 297 -21.20 -1.06 -1.98
CA THR A 297 -22.40 -1.56 -1.28
C THR A 297 -23.24 -0.44 -0.66
N ASP A 298 -22.60 0.52 0.01
CA ASP A 298 -23.32 1.63 0.65
C ASP A 298 -23.93 2.60 -0.37
N TYR A 299 -23.25 2.79 -1.52
CA TYR A 299 -23.80 3.55 -2.64
C TYR A 299 -25.04 2.87 -3.22
N TRP A 300 -24.99 1.56 -3.47
CA TRP A 300 -26.14 0.82 -3.98
C TRP A 300 -27.31 0.82 -2.99
N ARG A 301 -27.03 0.67 -1.68
CA ARG A 301 -28.06 0.79 -0.63
C ARG A 301 -28.73 2.17 -0.67
N TYR A 302 -27.94 3.24 -0.75
CA TYR A 302 -28.46 4.59 -0.87
C TYR A 302 -29.30 4.78 -2.13
N LYS A 303 -28.82 4.31 -3.28
CA LYS A 303 -29.52 4.40 -4.57
C LYS A 303 -30.87 3.67 -4.54
N ASP A 304 -30.92 2.50 -3.91
CA ASP A 304 -32.15 1.69 -3.79
C ASP A 304 -33.17 2.29 -2.79
N GLU A 305 -32.69 3.02 -1.76
CA GLU A 305 -33.54 3.70 -0.78
C GLU A 305 -34.03 5.07 -1.24
N LEU A 306 -33.30 5.74 -2.14
CA LEU A 306 -33.61 7.09 -2.64
C LEU A 306 -35.04 7.24 -3.21
N PRO A 307 -35.57 6.29 -4.01
CA PRO A 307 -36.95 6.36 -4.50
C PRO A 307 -38.02 6.33 -3.40
N ARG A 308 -37.70 5.74 -2.23
CA ARG A 308 -38.62 5.70 -1.07
C ARG A 308 -38.61 7.03 -0.33
N LEU A 309 -37.46 7.68 -0.22
CA LEU A 309 -37.27 8.92 0.53
C LEU A 309 -37.64 10.18 -0.27
N ALA A 310 -37.44 10.16 -1.59
CA ALA A 310 -37.73 11.28 -2.47
C ALA A 310 -38.27 10.80 -3.83
N PRO A 311 -39.57 10.46 -3.94
CA PRO A 311 -40.17 9.96 -5.18
C PRO A 311 -40.06 10.92 -6.38
N SER A 312 -39.95 12.23 -6.11
CA SER A 312 -39.77 13.29 -7.11
C SER A 312 -38.32 13.47 -7.58
N ALA A 313 -37.35 12.83 -6.93
CA ALA A 313 -35.93 12.87 -7.32
C ALA A 313 -35.59 11.94 -8.50
N ARG A 314 -36.57 11.18 -9.01
CA ARG A 314 -36.44 10.15 -10.07
C ARG A 314 -35.85 10.61 -11.42
N ALA A 315 -35.46 11.88 -11.60
CA ALA A 315 -35.37 12.48 -12.92
C ALA A 315 -34.01 13.08 -13.33
N ARG A 316 -32.88 12.78 -12.67
CA ARG A 316 -31.57 13.31 -13.13
C ARG A 316 -30.37 12.36 -13.08
N ASP A 317 -30.56 11.05 -12.86
CA ASP A 317 -29.43 10.14 -12.65
C ASP A 317 -28.84 9.59 -13.95
N GLN A 318 -27.77 10.24 -14.42
CA GLN A 318 -26.66 9.44 -14.95
C GLN A 318 -26.00 8.79 -13.75
N ASP A 319 -26.21 7.48 -13.56
CA ASP A 319 -25.52 6.73 -12.50
C ASP A 319 -24.00 6.94 -12.65
N PRO A 320 -23.30 7.58 -11.70
CA PRO A 320 -21.86 7.81 -11.81
C PRO A 320 -21.04 6.51 -11.92
N LEU A 321 -21.60 5.36 -11.51
CA LEU A 321 -20.99 4.04 -11.65
C LEU A 321 -21.51 3.25 -12.86
N HIS A 322 -22.32 3.86 -13.73
CA HIS A 322 -22.69 3.29 -15.01
C HIS A 322 -21.41 2.95 -15.80
N ASN A 323 -21.25 1.67 -16.15
CA ASN A 323 -20.08 1.08 -16.80
C ASN A 323 -18.82 0.90 -15.93
N VAL A 324 -18.95 0.86 -14.61
CA VAL A 324 -17.84 0.38 -13.77
C VAL A 324 -17.59 -1.10 -14.03
N ARG A 325 -16.33 -1.50 -14.25
CA ARG A 325 -15.94 -2.89 -14.48
C ARG A 325 -14.57 -3.20 -13.92
N ALA A 326 -14.32 -4.48 -13.65
CA ALA A 326 -12.97 -4.97 -13.42
C ALA A 326 -12.16 -4.89 -14.73
N GLY A 327 -10.96 -4.31 -14.66
CA GLY A 327 -9.98 -4.35 -15.73
C GLY A 327 -9.29 -5.71 -15.83
N SER A 328 -8.59 -5.93 -16.94
CA SER A 328 -7.77 -7.14 -17.12
C SER A 328 -6.54 -7.08 -16.19
N PRO A 329 -6.24 -8.14 -15.44
CA PRO A 329 -5.05 -8.20 -14.60
C PRO A 329 -3.77 -8.08 -15.44
N ARG A 330 -2.78 -7.33 -14.95
CA ARG A 330 -1.48 -7.17 -15.61
C ARG A 330 -0.37 -7.70 -14.72
N LEU A 331 0.43 -8.64 -15.21
CA LEU A 331 1.58 -9.15 -14.46
C LEU A 331 2.60 -8.01 -14.25
N LEU A 332 2.94 -7.74 -12.99
CA LEU A 332 3.96 -6.77 -12.58
C LEU A 332 5.32 -7.41 -12.37
N GLY A 333 5.37 -8.65 -11.88
CA GLY A 333 6.61 -9.36 -11.57
C GLY A 333 6.34 -10.72 -10.94
N VAL A 334 7.40 -11.52 -10.79
CA VAL A 334 7.36 -12.84 -10.18
C VAL A 334 8.45 -12.90 -9.12
N ILE A 335 8.15 -13.48 -7.97
CA ILE A 335 9.11 -13.73 -6.90
C ILE A 335 9.20 -15.23 -6.73
N ARG A 336 10.41 -15.78 -6.85
CA ARG A 336 10.68 -17.18 -6.55
C ARG A 336 11.62 -17.27 -5.36
N PHE A 337 11.18 -17.98 -4.33
CA PHE A 337 12.01 -18.32 -3.20
C PHE A 337 12.68 -19.67 -3.47
N THR A 338 14.00 -19.73 -3.26
CA THR A 338 14.79 -20.96 -3.37
C THR A 338 15.46 -21.25 -2.02
N SER A 339 15.74 -22.52 -1.74
CA SER A 339 16.36 -22.94 -0.48
C SER A 339 17.66 -23.70 -0.73
N GLU A 340 18.65 -23.48 0.13
CA GLU A 340 19.94 -24.21 0.09
C GLU A 340 19.77 -25.71 0.38
N ALA A 341 18.75 -26.07 1.16
CA ALA A 341 18.44 -27.45 1.49
C ALA A 341 18.04 -28.25 0.24
N SER A 342 17.20 -27.68 -0.62
CA SER A 342 16.81 -28.29 -1.89
C SER A 342 18.03 -28.50 -2.79
N PHE A 343 18.87 -27.48 -2.94
CA PHE A 343 20.09 -27.56 -3.76
C PHE A 343 21.07 -28.63 -3.25
N SER A 344 21.19 -28.77 -1.92
CA SER A 344 22.04 -29.80 -1.32
C SER A 344 21.50 -31.21 -1.56
N SER A 345 20.18 -31.40 -1.50
CA SER A 345 19.55 -32.70 -1.78
C SER A 345 19.71 -33.15 -3.23
N GLU A 346 19.80 -32.22 -4.19
CA GLU A 346 20.07 -32.54 -5.60
C GLU A 346 21.50 -33.05 -5.83
N LYS A 347 22.45 -32.70 -4.96
CA LYS A 347 23.82 -33.25 -5.05
C LYS A 347 23.85 -34.74 -4.74
N GLU A 348 22.87 -35.28 -4.04
CA GLU A 348 22.77 -36.70 -3.68
C GLU A 348 22.12 -37.57 -4.78
N LEU A 349 21.63 -36.96 -5.88
CA LEU A 349 21.06 -37.68 -7.02
C LEU A 349 22.07 -38.62 -7.69
N SER A 350 21.58 -39.72 -8.27
CA SER A 350 22.42 -40.68 -8.97
C SER A 350 23.07 -40.06 -10.23
N ALA A 351 24.19 -40.63 -10.67
CA ALA A 351 24.89 -40.16 -11.87
C ALA A 351 24.01 -40.25 -13.14
N GLU A 352 23.14 -41.26 -13.22
CA GLU A 352 22.22 -41.45 -14.34
C GLU A 352 21.13 -40.37 -14.37
N GLU A 353 20.60 -39.99 -13.21
CA GLU A 353 19.62 -38.91 -13.09
C GLU A 353 20.23 -37.56 -13.45
N LYS A 354 21.43 -37.26 -12.95
CA LYS A 354 22.14 -36.03 -13.31
C LYS A 354 22.37 -35.90 -14.80
N LYS A 355 22.78 -36.98 -15.46
CA LYS A 355 22.98 -37.00 -16.92
C LYS A 355 21.68 -36.77 -17.69
N ARG A 356 20.54 -37.33 -17.22
CA ARG A 356 19.23 -37.08 -17.83
C ARG A 356 18.80 -35.62 -17.67
N ILE A 357 19.00 -35.05 -16.48
CA ILE A 357 18.68 -33.66 -16.16
C ILE A 357 19.52 -32.72 -17.04
N GLU A 358 20.82 -32.95 -17.13
CA GLU A 358 21.74 -32.16 -17.96
C GLU A 358 21.36 -32.20 -19.44
N ALA A 359 21.08 -33.38 -19.98
CA ALA A 359 20.66 -33.53 -21.39
C ALA A 359 19.35 -32.79 -21.69
N GLU A 360 18.39 -32.86 -20.76
CA GLU A 360 17.11 -32.15 -20.89
C GLU A 360 17.28 -30.64 -20.76
N ALA A 361 18.11 -30.17 -19.82
CA ALA A 361 18.44 -28.75 -19.68
C ALA A 361 19.08 -28.18 -20.95
N MET A 362 20.03 -28.91 -21.53
CA MET A 362 20.67 -28.55 -22.81
C MET A 362 19.67 -28.46 -23.95
N ARG A 363 18.75 -29.45 -24.05
CA ARG A 363 17.69 -29.45 -25.07
C ARG A 363 16.82 -28.19 -24.96
N VAL A 364 16.35 -27.87 -23.74
CA VAL A 364 15.50 -26.70 -23.47
C VAL A 364 16.23 -25.39 -23.79
N ALA A 365 17.51 -25.27 -23.42
CA ALA A 365 18.32 -24.10 -23.72
C ALA A 365 18.50 -23.86 -25.24
N LEU A 366 18.81 -24.92 -26.00
CA LEU A 366 18.94 -24.86 -27.46
C LEU A 366 17.61 -24.49 -28.14
N GLU A 367 16.50 -25.07 -27.69
CA GLU A 367 15.16 -24.76 -28.21
C GLU A 367 14.76 -23.31 -27.91
N HIS A 368 15.08 -22.80 -26.71
CA HIS A 368 14.82 -21.42 -26.33
C HIS A 368 15.56 -20.44 -27.26
N GLU A 369 16.86 -20.65 -27.48
CA GLU A 369 17.66 -19.80 -28.36
C GLU A 369 17.13 -19.78 -29.80
N LYS A 370 16.78 -20.95 -30.35
CA LYS A 370 16.16 -21.06 -31.68
C LYS A 370 14.82 -20.34 -31.75
N ALA A 371 13.98 -20.50 -30.74
CA ALA A 371 12.67 -19.85 -30.67
C ALA A 371 12.78 -18.31 -30.61
N GLN A 372 13.88 -17.78 -30.07
CA GLN A 372 14.19 -16.35 -30.07
C GLN A 372 14.88 -15.87 -31.36
N GLY A 373 15.00 -16.74 -32.37
CA GLY A 373 15.58 -16.40 -33.67
C GLY A 373 17.10 -16.37 -33.70
N ARG A 374 17.76 -16.98 -32.71
CA ARG A 374 19.22 -17.07 -32.63
C ARG A 374 19.71 -18.43 -33.17
N GLU A 375 20.99 -18.51 -33.51
CA GLU A 375 21.65 -19.72 -33.99
C GLU A 375 22.56 -20.31 -32.90
N PRO A 376 22.05 -21.24 -32.06
CA PRO A 376 22.85 -21.88 -31.03
C PRO A 376 23.61 -23.10 -31.56
N VAL A 377 24.84 -23.27 -31.06
CA VAL A 377 25.75 -24.39 -31.33
C VAL A 377 26.24 -24.95 -30.00
N ASP A 378 26.11 -26.27 -29.82
CA ASP A 378 26.65 -26.98 -28.66
C ASP A 378 28.18 -27.09 -28.78
N VAL A 379 28.87 -26.60 -27.76
CA VAL A 379 30.34 -26.59 -27.64
C VAL A 379 30.82 -27.14 -26.28
N SER A 380 29.92 -27.71 -25.49
CA SER A 380 30.17 -28.29 -24.14
C SER A 380 31.37 -29.24 -24.06
N GLY A 381 31.64 -29.98 -25.16
CA GLY A 381 32.76 -30.93 -25.22
C GLY A 381 34.12 -30.32 -25.63
N ARG A 382 34.21 -29.02 -25.90
CA ARG A 382 35.41 -28.37 -26.49
C ARG A 382 35.82 -27.09 -25.78
N GLU A 383 34.85 -26.36 -25.25
CA GLU A 383 35.04 -25.06 -24.61
C GLU A 383 34.71 -25.16 -23.11
N HIS A 384 35.02 -24.12 -22.35
CA HIS A 384 34.64 -24.02 -20.93
C HIS A 384 33.27 -23.34 -20.73
N PHE A 385 32.36 -23.57 -21.68
CA PHE A 385 30.95 -23.18 -21.66
C PHE A 385 30.16 -24.11 -22.60
N ASP A 386 28.84 -24.19 -22.43
CA ASP A 386 28.03 -25.21 -23.10
C ASP A 386 27.53 -24.84 -24.49
N ILE A 387 27.02 -23.62 -24.67
CA ILE A 387 26.36 -23.19 -25.91
C ILE A 387 26.95 -21.87 -26.40
N PHE A 388 27.36 -21.84 -27.67
CA PHE A 388 27.66 -20.61 -28.40
C PHE A 388 26.43 -20.21 -29.21
N SER A 389 25.85 -19.04 -28.95
CA SER A 389 24.66 -18.56 -29.68
C SER A 389 24.93 -17.21 -30.33
N ARG A 390 24.53 -17.06 -31.59
CA ARG A 390 24.65 -15.81 -32.35
C ARG A 390 23.30 -15.38 -32.89
N ASP A 391 22.96 -14.11 -32.72
CA ASP A 391 21.85 -13.48 -33.42
C ASP A 391 22.36 -12.88 -34.74
N LEU A 392 21.90 -13.39 -35.88
CA LEU A 392 22.31 -12.91 -37.19
C LEU A 392 21.78 -11.52 -37.53
N ARG A 393 20.72 -11.06 -36.84
CA ARG A 393 20.08 -9.76 -37.09
C ARG A 393 20.72 -8.65 -36.27
N THR A 394 21.11 -8.94 -35.04
CA THR A 394 21.67 -7.95 -34.10
C THR A 394 23.18 -8.06 -33.94
N GLU A 395 23.80 -9.13 -34.47
CA GLU A 395 25.20 -9.52 -34.22
C GLU A 395 25.52 -9.77 -32.73
N GLU A 396 24.50 -9.92 -31.89
CA GLU A 396 24.67 -10.33 -30.50
C GLU A 396 25.28 -11.73 -30.45
N VAL A 397 26.26 -11.91 -29.55
CA VAL A 397 26.88 -13.22 -29.28
C VAL A 397 26.75 -13.50 -27.81
N ARG A 398 26.25 -14.70 -27.50
CA ARG A 398 26.07 -15.22 -26.15
C ARG A 398 26.95 -16.45 -25.95
N TYR A 399 27.75 -16.42 -24.90
CA TYR A 399 28.46 -17.57 -24.35
C TYR A 399 27.61 -18.09 -23.19
N ILE A 400 26.96 -19.23 -23.37
CA ILE A 400 25.92 -19.72 -22.46
C ILE A 400 26.43 -20.94 -21.71
N GLU A 401 26.30 -20.90 -20.39
CA GLU A 401 26.48 -22.04 -19.48
C GLU A 401 25.11 -22.52 -19.01
N VAL A 402 24.85 -23.84 -19.05
CA VAL A 402 23.55 -24.42 -18.75
C VAL A 402 23.62 -25.26 -17.48
N LYS A 403 22.79 -24.92 -16.49
CA LYS A 403 22.65 -25.69 -15.24
C LYS A 403 21.24 -26.25 -15.12
N GLY A 404 21.14 -27.57 -14.95
CA GLY A 404 19.88 -28.28 -14.82
C GLY A 404 19.57 -28.66 -13.38
N HIS A 405 18.31 -28.49 -12.97
CA HIS A 405 17.78 -28.87 -11.66
C HIS A 405 16.56 -29.79 -11.80
N ALA A 406 16.50 -30.80 -10.94
CA ALA A 406 15.35 -31.71 -10.88
C ALA A 406 14.11 -30.96 -10.35
N GLY A 407 14.29 -30.21 -9.25
CA GLY A 407 13.28 -29.41 -8.58
C GLY A 407 13.34 -27.93 -8.97
N SER A 408 12.79 -27.06 -8.11
CA SER A 408 12.61 -25.63 -8.43
C SER A 408 13.80 -24.75 -8.03
N SER A 409 14.92 -25.37 -7.64
CA SER A 409 16.15 -24.67 -7.26
C SER A 409 16.68 -23.80 -8.39
N LEU A 410 17.20 -22.62 -8.02
CA LEU A 410 17.83 -21.66 -8.93
C LEU A 410 19.27 -21.32 -8.49
N LEU A 411 19.87 -22.16 -7.65
CA LEU A 411 21.26 -22.02 -7.24
C LEU A 411 22.16 -22.74 -8.23
N ALA A 412 23.25 -22.08 -8.64
CA ALA A 412 24.17 -22.62 -9.64
C ALA A 412 25.61 -22.58 -9.13
N GLU A 413 26.36 -23.64 -9.42
CA GLU A 413 27.80 -23.74 -9.15
C GLU A 413 28.56 -23.68 -10.47
N LEU A 414 29.59 -22.83 -10.53
CA LEU A 414 30.51 -22.76 -11.66
C LEU A 414 31.84 -23.44 -11.30
N SER A 415 32.42 -24.18 -12.25
CA SER A 415 33.80 -24.64 -12.12
C SER A 415 34.78 -23.47 -12.21
N GLU A 416 36.04 -23.66 -11.81
CA GLU A 416 37.06 -22.60 -11.88
C GLU A 416 37.29 -22.14 -13.33
N ALA A 417 37.21 -23.05 -14.30
CA ALA A 417 37.36 -22.73 -15.72
C ALA A 417 36.17 -21.91 -16.23
N GLU A 418 34.94 -22.33 -15.92
CA GLU A 418 33.70 -21.57 -16.24
C GLU A 418 33.72 -20.18 -15.61
N TYR A 419 34.14 -20.07 -14.34
CA TYR A 419 34.25 -18.79 -13.64
C TYR A 419 35.22 -17.83 -14.35
N ARG A 420 36.37 -18.34 -14.81
CA ARG A 420 37.34 -17.52 -15.56
C ARG A 420 36.77 -17.04 -16.89
N VAL A 421 36.05 -17.90 -17.62
CA VAL A 421 35.39 -17.50 -18.87
C VAL A 421 34.30 -16.47 -18.61
N ALA A 422 33.49 -16.65 -17.57
CA ALA A 422 32.49 -15.67 -17.15
C ALA A 422 33.13 -14.32 -16.80
N GLN A 423 34.29 -14.33 -16.14
CA GLN A 423 35.05 -13.12 -15.81
C GLN A 423 35.62 -12.42 -17.05
N GLU A 424 36.03 -13.17 -18.06
CA GLU A 424 36.56 -12.64 -19.32
C GLU A 424 35.45 -12.07 -20.22
N LYS A 425 34.33 -12.80 -20.37
CA LYS A 425 33.28 -12.49 -21.35
C LYS A 425 32.17 -11.57 -20.81
N ARG A 426 31.99 -11.45 -19.49
CA ARG A 426 31.10 -10.48 -18.80
C ARG A 426 29.69 -10.37 -19.39
N ASP A 427 29.38 -9.26 -20.05
CA ASP A 427 28.07 -8.92 -20.61
C ASP A 427 27.63 -9.85 -21.75
N ARG A 428 28.59 -10.58 -22.34
CA ARG A 428 28.34 -11.62 -23.35
C ARG A 428 28.21 -13.01 -22.74
N TYR A 429 28.48 -13.18 -21.45
CA TYR A 429 28.31 -14.44 -20.73
C TYR A 429 26.91 -14.54 -20.12
N TRP A 430 26.29 -15.69 -20.32
CA TRP A 430 24.94 -15.99 -19.87
C TRP A 430 24.92 -17.30 -19.10
N LEU A 431 24.19 -17.33 -18.00
CA LEU A 431 23.92 -18.52 -17.21
C LEU A 431 22.45 -18.89 -17.38
N TYR A 432 22.16 -20.05 -17.95
CA TYR A 432 20.82 -20.57 -18.16
C TYR A 432 20.55 -21.64 -17.12
N ILE A 433 19.60 -21.38 -16.24
CA ILE A 433 19.19 -22.30 -15.19
C ILE A 433 17.86 -22.91 -15.60
N VAL A 434 17.85 -24.22 -15.83
CA VAL A 434 16.65 -24.98 -16.21
C VAL A 434 16.18 -25.80 -15.01
N CYS A 435 15.06 -25.40 -14.43
CA CYS A 435 14.49 -26.05 -13.24
C CYS A 435 13.21 -26.83 -13.56
N ASN A 436 12.72 -27.60 -12.59
CA ASN A 436 11.50 -28.41 -12.65
C ASN A 436 11.55 -29.52 -13.73
N ILE A 437 12.74 -30.02 -14.07
CA ILE A 437 12.92 -31.05 -15.10
C ILE A 437 12.22 -32.37 -14.72
N ALA A 438 12.30 -32.78 -13.44
CA ALA A 438 11.67 -34.02 -12.99
C ALA A 438 10.14 -33.98 -13.05
N SER A 439 9.54 -32.79 -13.08
CA SER A 439 8.09 -32.61 -13.20
C SER A 439 7.57 -32.81 -14.62
N GLY A 440 8.46 -32.90 -15.62
CA GLY A 440 8.11 -32.92 -17.05
C GLY A 440 7.75 -31.55 -17.63
N ASN A 441 7.76 -30.48 -16.83
CA ASN A 441 7.50 -29.11 -17.25
C ASN A 441 8.71 -28.21 -16.94
N PRO A 442 9.80 -28.33 -17.72
CA PRO A 442 11.02 -27.57 -17.47
C PRO A 442 10.79 -26.05 -17.66
N GLN A 443 11.42 -25.26 -16.82
CA GLN A 443 11.40 -23.80 -16.88
C GLN A 443 12.82 -23.25 -16.96
N LEU A 444 13.06 -22.35 -17.90
CA LEU A 444 14.35 -21.72 -18.12
C LEU A 444 14.38 -20.31 -17.53
N VAL A 445 15.46 -20.00 -16.82
CA VAL A 445 15.79 -18.68 -16.29
C VAL A 445 17.17 -18.30 -16.83
N ALA A 446 17.23 -17.22 -17.63
CA ALA A 446 18.47 -16.74 -18.23
C ALA A 446 19.02 -15.54 -17.44
N VAL A 447 20.29 -15.60 -17.04
CA VAL A 447 20.97 -14.54 -16.29
C VAL A 447 22.17 -14.03 -17.09
N GLN A 448 22.11 -12.77 -17.53
CA GLN A 448 23.22 -12.08 -18.19
C GLN A 448 24.21 -11.55 -17.15
N ASP A 449 25.52 -11.74 -17.40
CA ASP A 449 26.61 -11.34 -16.49
C ASP A 449 26.35 -11.77 -15.03
N PRO A 450 26.30 -13.09 -14.78
CA PRO A 450 25.97 -13.62 -13.46
C PRO A 450 26.95 -13.14 -12.38
N LEU A 451 28.21 -12.84 -12.73
CA LEU A 451 29.22 -12.38 -11.76
C LEU A 451 28.94 -10.97 -11.22
N SER A 452 28.28 -10.12 -11.99
CA SER A 452 27.87 -8.78 -11.54
C SER A 452 26.48 -8.77 -10.91
N ARG A 453 25.63 -9.77 -11.22
CA ARG A 453 24.22 -9.82 -10.80
C ARG A 453 23.91 -10.79 -9.67
N MET A 454 24.77 -11.77 -9.41
CA MET A 454 24.62 -12.78 -8.36
C MET A 454 25.70 -12.62 -7.30
N LYS A 455 25.36 -12.97 -6.06
CA LYS A 455 26.37 -13.10 -5.00
C LYS A 455 27.21 -14.35 -5.25
N VAL A 456 28.50 -14.18 -5.47
CA VAL A 456 29.45 -15.28 -5.62
C VAL A 456 29.97 -15.68 -4.24
N GLU A 457 29.73 -16.94 -3.85
CA GLU A 457 30.34 -17.56 -2.67
C GLU A 457 31.27 -18.68 -3.10
N VAL A 458 32.48 -18.72 -2.53
CA VAL A 458 33.47 -19.75 -2.86
C VAL A 458 33.23 -20.96 -1.95
N ILE A 459 32.70 -22.04 -2.52
CA ILE A 459 32.42 -23.29 -1.81
C ILE A 459 33.49 -24.33 -2.15
N GLY A 460 34.49 -24.49 -1.27
CA GLY A 460 35.55 -25.51 -1.40
C GLY A 460 36.76 -25.10 -2.27
N SER A 461 37.88 -25.79 -2.07
CA SER A 461 39.26 -25.32 -2.36
C SER A 461 40.12 -26.34 -3.13
N PRO A 462 41.25 -25.96 -3.78
CA PRO A 462 42.28 -26.93 -4.11
C PRO A 462 42.79 -27.57 -2.81
N LYS A 463 42.76 -28.90 -2.73
CA LYS A 463 43.07 -29.67 -1.50
C LYS A 463 44.57 -29.65 -1.19
N TYR A 464 44.96 -29.20 0.01
CA TYR A 464 46.22 -29.57 0.65
C TYR A 464 46.02 -29.79 2.16
N LEU A 465 46.39 -30.98 2.64
CA LEU A 465 46.40 -31.43 4.05
C LEU A 465 47.81 -31.27 4.60
N LEU A 466 48.00 -30.44 5.64
CA LEU A 466 49.27 -30.34 6.38
C LEU A 466 49.00 -30.44 7.90
N LYS A 467 49.76 -31.32 8.55
CA LYS A 467 49.76 -31.60 10.00
C LYS A 467 51.11 -31.16 10.62
N PRO A 468 51.22 -31.01 11.95
CA PRO A 468 51.91 -29.89 12.58
C PRO A 468 53.41 -30.07 12.79
N LYS A 469 54.11 -28.95 13.01
CA LYS A 469 55.33 -28.91 13.82
C LYS A 469 55.26 -27.71 14.78
N VAL A 470 55.01 -28.01 16.06
CA VAL A 470 55.46 -27.21 17.23
C VAL A 470 56.91 -27.65 17.45
N PRO A 471 57.94 -26.80 17.71
CA PRO A 471 58.05 -25.77 18.78
C PRO A 471 58.81 -24.48 18.35
N ALA A 472 58.98 -23.41 19.12
CA ALA A 472 58.74 -23.08 20.53
C ALA A 472 58.18 -21.64 20.63
#